data_AF-A0A0F9ZLU9-F1
#
_entry.id   AF-A0A0F9ZLU9-F1
#
_cell.length_a   1.000
_cell.length_b   1.000
_cell.length_c   1.000
_cell.angle_alpha   90.00
_cell.angle_beta   90.00
_cell.angle_gamma   90.00
#
_symmetry.space_group_name_H-M   'P 1'
#
loop_
_entity.id
_entity.type
_entity.pdbx_description
1 polymer ?
#
loop_
_entity_poly.entity_id
_entity_poly.type
_entity_poly.pdbx_seq_one_letter_code
_entity_poly.pdbx_strand_id
1 'polypeptide(L)'
;MKNITSSFQKKEAGNIEIIYTIPVNLIIQTKTTVVSEMAKDMTLPGFRKGMAPLSKVESSISIDKLNEHILSHLLPKAFAESVKEHKFNPAIYPKFEAMKIGQGSDWEIKAITCELPKVVLGNYKKNIKSKTTDELIKELPEVIKLEIPKLLVDEEVNERLSQLLARIEKLGLQLEGYLRSVGKTVETLREEYQKQSKDAISLELILNEVANDEKVEVSETEIEDFVKTTGSEISKINDDQKKMLQRVVMRRKALEKLTKKV
;
A
#
# COMPACT_ATOMS: atom_id res chain seq x y z
N MET A 1 -5.28 -33.22 -3.39
CA MET A 1 -4.01 -32.53 -3.07
C MET A 1 -4.28 -31.67 -1.85
N LYS A 2 -3.38 -31.61 -0.87
CA LYS A 2 -3.58 -30.73 0.29
C LYS A 2 -3.46 -29.28 -0.19
N ASN A 3 -4.52 -28.50 -0.03
CA ASN A 3 -4.52 -27.08 -0.34
C ASN A 3 -3.77 -26.32 0.76
N ILE A 4 -3.31 -25.10 0.45
CA ILE A 4 -2.80 -24.18 1.46
C ILE A 4 -3.95 -23.92 2.44
N THR A 5 -3.68 -24.06 3.73
CA THR A 5 -4.67 -23.72 4.76
C THR A 5 -4.30 -22.36 5.35
N SER A 6 -5.32 -21.57 5.69
CA SER A 6 -5.15 -20.24 6.24
C SER A 6 -5.89 -20.10 7.57
N SER A 7 -5.27 -19.41 8.52
CA SER A 7 -5.92 -18.95 9.74
C SER A 7 -6.03 -17.44 9.69
N PHE A 8 -7.26 -16.94 9.59
CA PHE A 8 -7.57 -15.51 9.45
C PHE A 8 -7.90 -14.88 10.81
N GLN A 9 -7.27 -13.75 11.13
CA GLN A 9 -7.57 -12.94 12.31
C GLN A 9 -7.67 -11.47 11.94
N LYS A 10 -8.81 -10.85 12.27
CA LYS A 10 -9.00 -9.40 12.19
C LYS A 10 -8.72 -8.79 13.56
N LYS A 11 -7.77 -7.86 13.61
CA LYS A 11 -7.34 -7.12 14.79
C LYS A 11 -7.98 -5.73 14.82
N GLU A 12 -7.70 -4.99 15.89
CA GLU A 12 -8.16 -3.60 16.09
C GLU A 12 -7.77 -2.69 14.91
N ALA A 13 -8.56 -1.63 14.73
CA ALA A 13 -8.41 -0.64 13.66
C ALA A 13 -8.40 -1.23 12.22
N GLY A 14 -8.93 -2.44 12.01
CA GLY A 14 -9.01 -3.04 10.67
C GLY A 14 -7.70 -3.71 10.20
N ASN A 15 -6.74 -3.92 11.09
CA ASN A 15 -5.57 -4.76 10.81
C ASN A 15 -6.00 -6.21 10.58
N ILE A 16 -5.36 -6.89 9.64
CA ILE A 16 -5.62 -8.27 9.26
C ILE A 16 -4.32 -9.05 9.30
N GLU A 17 -4.34 -10.18 9.98
CA GLU A 17 -3.26 -11.16 9.96
C GLU A 17 -3.79 -12.50 9.45
N ILE A 18 -3.06 -13.10 8.52
CA ILE A 18 -3.38 -14.41 7.95
C ILE A 18 -2.16 -15.30 8.08
N ILE A 19 -2.31 -16.44 8.74
CA ILE A 19 -1.25 -17.44 8.84
C ILE A 19 -1.52 -18.51 7.80
N TYR A 20 -0.65 -18.60 6.79
CA TYR A 20 -0.68 -19.64 5.78
C TYR A 20 0.17 -20.82 6.20
N THR A 21 -0.42 -22.02 6.20
CA THR A 21 0.31 -23.29 6.30
C THR A 21 0.39 -23.92 4.93
N ILE A 22 1.60 -23.96 4.37
CA ILE A 22 1.89 -24.47 3.04
C ILE A 22 2.42 -25.91 3.17
N PRO A 23 1.73 -26.91 2.61
CA PRO A 23 2.14 -28.30 2.77
C PRO A 23 3.41 -28.61 1.97
N VAL A 24 4.29 -29.44 2.55
CA VAL A 24 5.58 -29.85 1.95
C VAL A 24 5.44 -30.41 0.53
N ASN A 25 4.37 -31.14 0.26
CA ASN A 25 4.10 -31.71 -1.07
C ASN A 25 3.95 -30.63 -2.14
N LEU A 26 3.26 -29.53 -1.81
CA LEU A 26 3.07 -28.41 -2.72
C LEU A 26 4.38 -27.65 -2.93
N ILE A 27 5.17 -27.48 -1.86
CA ILE A 27 6.49 -26.86 -1.91
C ILE A 27 7.42 -27.62 -2.86
N ILE A 28 7.48 -28.96 -2.76
CA ILE A 28 8.30 -29.79 -3.65
C ILE A 28 7.86 -29.67 -5.11
N GLN A 29 6.56 -29.65 -5.37
CA GLN A 29 6.02 -29.48 -6.71
C GLN A 29 6.40 -28.11 -7.30
N THR A 30 6.16 -27.02 -6.55
CA THR A 30 6.49 -25.67 -7.00
C THR A 30 7.99 -25.46 -7.14
N LYS A 31 8.81 -26.03 -6.24
CA LYS A 31 10.27 -26.00 -6.34
C LYS A 31 10.76 -26.53 -7.68
N THR A 32 10.20 -27.64 -8.16
CA THR A 32 10.57 -28.23 -9.45
C THR A 32 10.28 -27.27 -10.61
N THR A 33 9.12 -26.62 -10.59
CA THR A 33 8.74 -25.61 -11.60
C THR A 33 9.67 -24.39 -11.56
N VAL A 34 9.90 -23.84 -10.37
CA VAL A 34 10.77 -22.66 -10.16
C VAL A 34 12.19 -22.93 -10.62
N VAL A 35 12.78 -24.08 -10.25
CA VAL A 35 14.13 -24.45 -10.70
C VAL A 35 14.20 -24.55 -12.22
N SER A 36 13.16 -25.10 -12.86
CA SER A 36 13.09 -25.18 -14.33
C SER A 36 12.97 -23.81 -15.00
N GLU A 37 12.29 -22.84 -14.39
CA GLU A 37 12.19 -21.48 -14.91
C GLU A 37 13.51 -20.74 -14.75
N MET A 38 14.11 -20.80 -13.56
CA MET A 38 15.41 -20.19 -13.27
C MET A 38 16.53 -20.77 -14.15
N ALA A 39 16.47 -22.08 -14.46
CA ALA A 39 17.42 -22.73 -15.36
C ALA A 39 17.49 -22.06 -16.73
N LYS A 40 16.35 -21.62 -17.30
CA LYS A 40 16.27 -21.05 -18.66
C LYS A 40 17.10 -19.79 -18.82
N ASP A 41 17.18 -18.98 -17.77
CA ASP A 41 17.88 -17.70 -17.78
C ASP A 41 19.31 -17.78 -17.22
N MET A 42 19.66 -18.88 -16.56
CA MET A 42 20.96 -19.03 -15.95
C MET A 42 22.02 -19.58 -16.92
N THR A 43 23.23 -19.03 -16.80
CA THR A 43 24.45 -19.53 -17.46
C THR A 43 25.34 -20.18 -16.42
N LEU A 44 25.57 -21.49 -16.56
CA LEU A 44 26.51 -22.22 -15.71
C LEU A 44 27.79 -22.57 -16.48
N PRO A 45 28.96 -22.57 -15.82
CA PRO A 45 30.21 -22.99 -16.45
C PRO A 45 30.07 -24.39 -17.07
N GLY A 46 30.41 -24.50 -18.36
CA GLY A 46 30.33 -25.75 -19.12
C GLY A 46 28.96 -26.07 -19.74
N PHE A 47 27.93 -25.23 -19.52
CA PHE A 47 26.61 -25.40 -20.12
C PHE A 47 26.19 -24.16 -20.91
N ARG A 48 25.57 -24.37 -22.07
CA ARG A 48 24.91 -23.28 -22.79
C ARG A 48 23.73 -22.76 -21.97
N LYS A 49 23.45 -21.45 -22.04
CA LYS A 49 22.30 -20.81 -21.36
C LYS A 49 21.05 -21.69 -21.48
N GLY A 50 20.42 -22.01 -20.35
CA GLY A 50 19.19 -22.84 -20.33
C GLY A 50 19.38 -24.36 -20.40
N MET A 51 20.59 -24.87 -20.67
CA MET A 51 20.85 -26.29 -20.94
C MET A 51 21.54 -27.02 -19.79
N ALA A 52 21.67 -26.38 -18.63
CA ALA A 52 22.24 -27.02 -17.47
C ALA A 52 21.24 -27.99 -16.82
N PRO A 53 21.68 -29.19 -16.36
CA PRO A 53 20.82 -30.11 -15.63
C PRO A 53 20.21 -29.47 -14.38
N LEU A 54 18.93 -29.73 -14.10
CA LEU A 54 18.19 -29.13 -12.98
C LEU A 54 18.87 -29.37 -11.61
N SER A 55 19.51 -30.52 -11.42
CA SER A 55 20.25 -30.83 -10.18
C SER A 55 21.46 -29.91 -9.95
N LYS A 56 22.17 -29.53 -11.02
CA LYS A 56 23.30 -28.59 -10.95
C LYS A 56 22.81 -27.16 -10.79
N VAL A 57 21.70 -26.82 -11.42
CA VAL A 57 21.02 -25.52 -11.27
C VAL A 57 20.59 -25.32 -9.82
N GLU A 58 19.90 -26.29 -9.24
CA GLU A 58 19.46 -26.27 -7.84
C GLU A 58 20.63 -26.10 -6.87
N SER A 59 21.73 -26.84 -7.09
CA SER A 59 22.93 -26.75 -6.25
C SER A 59 23.67 -25.41 -6.36
N SER A 60 23.42 -24.63 -7.42
CA SER A 60 24.07 -23.33 -7.66
C SER A 60 23.26 -22.13 -7.17
N ILE A 61 21.98 -22.33 -6.84
CA ILE A 61 21.07 -21.29 -6.34
C ILE A 61 21.11 -21.30 -4.82
N SER A 62 21.16 -20.13 -4.18
CA SER A 62 21.04 -20.05 -2.72
C SER A 62 19.66 -20.51 -2.26
N ILE A 63 19.62 -21.24 -1.15
CA ILE A 63 18.38 -21.78 -0.58
C ILE A 63 17.36 -20.65 -0.33
N ASP A 64 17.82 -19.49 0.17
CA ASP A 64 16.96 -18.35 0.45
C ASP A 64 16.31 -17.80 -0.82
N LYS A 65 17.10 -17.60 -1.89
CA LYS A 65 16.57 -17.11 -3.17
C LYS A 65 15.57 -18.10 -3.77
N LEU A 66 15.86 -19.41 -3.67
CA LEU A 66 14.93 -20.43 -4.11
C LEU A 66 13.61 -20.39 -3.32
N ASN A 67 13.68 -20.22 -1.99
CA ASN A 67 12.50 -20.11 -1.14
C ASN A 67 11.69 -18.86 -1.47
N GLU A 68 12.33 -17.71 -1.69
CA GLU A 68 11.67 -16.46 -2.12
C GLU A 68 10.88 -16.66 -3.42
N HIS A 69 11.48 -17.33 -4.42
CA HIS A 69 10.80 -17.63 -5.67
C HIS A 69 9.66 -18.64 -5.49
N ILE A 70 9.79 -19.64 -4.62
CA ILE A 70 8.67 -20.57 -4.33
C ILE A 70 7.51 -19.79 -3.71
N LEU A 71 7.80 -18.94 -2.72
CA LEU A 71 6.80 -18.12 -2.03
C LEU A 71 6.12 -17.13 -2.98
N SER A 72 6.86 -16.51 -3.91
CA SER A 72 6.28 -15.55 -4.87
C SER A 72 5.30 -16.20 -5.85
N HIS A 73 5.39 -17.52 -6.08
CA HIS A 73 4.40 -18.26 -6.89
C HIS A 73 3.17 -18.68 -6.08
N LEU A 74 3.34 -18.99 -4.79
CA LEU A 74 2.29 -19.57 -3.94
C LEU A 74 1.45 -18.50 -3.23
N LEU A 75 2.11 -17.51 -2.62
CA LEU A 75 1.46 -16.55 -1.73
C LEU A 75 0.46 -15.62 -2.43
N PRO A 76 0.71 -15.08 -3.65
CA PRO A 76 -0.29 -14.22 -4.31
C PRO A 76 -1.60 -14.95 -4.59
N LYS A 77 -1.53 -16.24 -4.96
CA LYS A 77 -2.71 -17.07 -5.21
C LYS A 77 -3.46 -17.37 -3.91
N ALA A 78 -2.74 -17.82 -2.88
CA ALA A 78 -3.32 -18.07 -1.55
C ALA A 78 -3.97 -16.82 -0.94
N PHE A 79 -3.34 -15.65 -1.13
CA PHE A 79 -3.88 -14.38 -0.70
C PHE A 79 -5.14 -14.00 -1.48
N ALA A 80 -5.13 -14.10 -2.80
CA ALA A 80 -6.30 -13.83 -3.62
C ALA A 80 -7.50 -14.74 -3.27
N GLU A 81 -7.24 -16.01 -2.94
CA GLU A 81 -8.26 -16.93 -2.42
C GLU A 81 -8.79 -16.47 -1.06
N SER A 82 -7.91 -16.09 -0.13
CA SER A 82 -8.29 -15.60 1.20
C SER A 82 -9.14 -14.32 1.13
N VAL A 83 -8.79 -13.41 0.22
CA VAL A 83 -9.57 -12.18 -0.05
C VAL A 83 -10.98 -12.53 -0.51
N LYS A 84 -11.12 -13.51 -1.40
CA LYS A 84 -12.44 -13.96 -1.90
C LYS A 84 -13.26 -14.69 -0.83
N GLU A 85 -12.61 -15.55 -0.06
CA GLU A 85 -13.26 -16.36 0.97
C GLU A 85 -13.78 -15.50 2.13
N HIS A 86 -12.94 -14.60 2.65
CA HIS A 86 -13.27 -13.75 3.78
C HIS A 86 -13.89 -12.40 3.39
N LYS A 87 -13.99 -12.10 2.09
CA LYS A 87 -14.65 -10.91 1.51
C LYS A 87 -14.19 -9.58 2.12
N PHE A 88 -12.89 -9.45 2.38
CA PHE A 88 -12.29 -8.20 2.85
C PHE A 88 -11.64 -7.45 1.68
N ASN A 89 -11.48 -6.14 1.83
CA ASN A 89 -10.85 -5.31 0.81
C ASN A 89 -9.51 -4.74 1.31
N PRO A 90 -8.36 -5.36 0.97
CA PRO A 90 -7.07 -4.91 1.46
C PRO A 90 -6.74 -3.51 0.94
N ALA A 91 -6.41 -2.60 1.86
CA ALA A 91 -5.95 -1.26 1.53
C ALA A 91 -4.51 -1.26 0.99
N ILE A 92 -3.72 -2.20 1.46
CA ILE A 92 -2.31 -2.36 1.08
C ILE A 92 -2.02 -3.82 0.73
N TYR A 93 -1.05 -4.03 -0.16
CA TYR A 93 -0.58 -5.38 -0.45
C TYR A 93 0.03 -6.00 0.83
N PRO A 94 -0.26 -7.26 1.15
CA PRO A 94 0.21 -7.87 2.38
C PRO A 94 1.73 -7.97 2.42
N LYS A 95 2.30 -7.61 3.57
CA LYS A 95 3.67 -7.97 3.90
C LYS A 95 3.70 -9.42 4.38
N PHE A 96 4.60 -10.22 3.82
CA PHE A 96 4.77 -11.61 4.22
C PHE A 96 6.00 -11.76 5.12
N GLU A 97 5.82 -12.47 6.23
CA GLU A 97 6.84 -12.75 7.23
C GLU A 97 6.92 -14.26 7.43
N ALA A 98 8.12 -14.82 7.23
CA ALA A 98 8.36 -16.23 7.46
C ALA A 98 8.37 -16.51 8.97
N MET A 99 7.46 -17.36 9.44
CA MET A 99 7.47 -17.83 10.84
C MET A 99 8.24 -19.13 10.97
N LYS A 100 8.00 -20.06 10.04
CA LYS A 100 8.66 -21.36 10.03
C LYS A 100 8.91 -21.80 8.59
N ILE A 101 10.17 -21.86 8.22
CA ILE A 101 10.62 -22.41 6.95
C ILE A 101 11.66 -23.47 7.26
N GLY A 102 11.44 -24.68 6.75
CA GLY A 102 12.30 -25.84 7.01
C GLY A 102 12.30 -26.80 5.82
N GLN A 103 13.40 -27.52 5.65
CA GLN A 103 13.46 -28.58 4.64
C GLN A 103 12.62 -29.77 5.09
N GLY A 104 11.80 -30.30 4.18
CA GLY A 104 10.98 -31.49 4.44
C GLY A 104 9.81 -31.28 5.40
N SER A 105 9.51 -30.04 5.80
CA SER A 105 8.37 -29.69 6.65
C SER A 105 7.41 -28.74 5.94
N ASP A 106 6.19 -28.66 6.47
CA ASP A 106 5.25 -27.61 6.10
C ASP A 106 5.83 -26.24 6.49
N TRP A 107 5.50 -25.21 5.70
CA TRP A 107 5.93 -23.83 5.97
C TRP A 107 4.79 -23.01 6.55
N GLU A 108 5.13 -22.14 7.50
CA GLU A 108 4.20 -21.19 8.08
C GLU A 108 4.63 -19.77 7.73
N ILE A 109 3.77 -19.08 7.00
CA ILE A 109 3.99 -17.71 6.54
C ILE A 109 2.88 -16.83 7.07
N LYS A 110 3.25 -15.74 7.75
CA LYS A 110 2.32 -14.74 8.23
C LYS A 110 2.18 -13.63 7.19
N ALA A 111 0.97 -13.37 6.73
CA ALA A 111 0.63 -12.21 5.91
C ALA A 111 -0.02 -11.14 6.80
N ILE A 112 0.44 -9.91 6.67
CA ILE A 112 -0.03 -8.76 7.45
C ILE A 112 -0.52 -7.69 6.46
N THR A 113 -1.78 -7.31 6.58
CA THR A 113 -2.41 -6.24 5.79
C THR A 113 -3.43 -5.50 6.66
N CYS A 114 -4.14 -4.52 6.11
CA CYS A 114 -5.23 -3.84 6.78
C CYS A 114 -6.29 -3.42 5.76
N GLU A 115 -7.53 -3.25 6.23
CA GLU A 115 -8.59 -2.60 5.46
C GLU A 115 -8.60 -1.10 5.72
N LEU A 116 -9.17 -0.34 4.78
CA LEU A 116 -9.47 1.05 5.03
C LEU A 116 -10.49 1.15 6.18
N PRO A 117 -10.27 2.02 7.17
CA PRO A 117 -11.23 2.20 8.24
C PRO A 117 -12.52 2.78 7.67
N LYS A 118 -13.66 2.26 8.15
CA LYS A 118 -14.97 2.79 7.77
C LYS A 118 -15.17 4.14 8.44
N VAL A 119 -15.48 5.16 7.65
CA VAL A 119 -15.77 6.49 8.17
C VAL A 119 -17.24 6.57 8.56
N VAL A 120 -17.50 6.92 9.82
CA VAL A 120 -18.86 7.18 10.31
C VAL A 120 -18.98 8.68 10.55
N LEU A 121 -19.64 9.38 9.63
CA LEU A 121 -19.75 10.84 9.67
C LEU A 121 -20.62 11.36 10.82
N GLY A 122 -21.60 10.59 11.28
CA GLY A 122 -22.52 11.00 12.36
C GLY A 122 -23.14 12.40 12.11
N ASN A 123 -23.30 13.19 13.17
CA ASN A 123 -23.79 14.58 13.09
C ASN A 123 -22.66 15.62 12.93
N TYR A 124 -21.66 15.33 12.10
CA TYR A 124 -20.50 16.23 11.90
C TYR A 124 -20.89 17.67 11.54
N LYS A 125 -21.95 17.86 10.72
CA LYS A 125 -22.43 19.20 10.29
C LYS A 125 -22.86 20.11 11.45
N LYS A 126 -23.27 19.55 12.60
CA LYS A 126 -23.65 20.35 13.79
C LYS A 126 -22.44 20.71 14.67
N ASN A 127 -21.37 19.94 14.57
CA ASN A 127 -20.19 20.07 15.42
C ASN A 127 -19.11 20.94 14.77
N ILE A 128 -19.17 21.10 13.45
CA ILE A 128 -18.33 22.02 12.68
C ILE A 128 -18.79 23.45 12.91
N LYS A 129 -17.87 24.32 13.31
CA LYS A 129 -18.11 25.76 13.46
C LYS A 129 -17.25 26.63 12.55
N SER A 130 -16.32 26.01 11.83
CA SER A 130 -15.36 26.68 10.97
C SER A 130 -16.01 27.30 9.72
N LYS A 131 -15.61 28.53 9.43
CA LYS A 131 -16.11 29.31 8.27
C LYS A 131 -15.15 29.29 7.09
N THR A 132 -13.92 28.82 7.32
CA THR A 132 -12.84 28.82 6.33
C THR A 132 -12.37 27.40 6.06
N THR A 133 -11.94 27.14 4.82
CA THR A 133 -11.45 25.83 4.37
C THR A 133 -10.29 25.30 5.23
N ASP A 134 -9.36 26.17 5.63
CA ASP A 134 -8.19 25.80 6.43
C ASP A 134 -8.55 25.39 7.87
N GLU A 135 -9.62 25.98 8.42
CA GLU A 135 -10.13 25.64 9.75
C GLU A 135 -10.88 24.30 9.71
N LEU A 136 -11.69 24.08 8.68
CA LEU A 136 -12.39 22.80 8.44
C LEU A 136 -11.41 21.63 8.33
N ILE A 137 -10.30 21.82 7.62
CA ILE A 137 -9.27 20.79 7.44
C ILE A 137 -8.68 20.33 8.78
N LYS A 138 -8.58 21.24 9.77
CA LYS A 138 -8.08 20.92 11.11
C LYS A 138 -9.17 20.37 12.03
N GLU A 139 -10.39 20.90 11.92
CA GLU A 139 -11.51 20.53 12.79
C GLU A 139 -12.09 19.14 12.45
N LEU A 140 -12.11 18.76 11.16
CA LEU A 140 -12.72 17.51 10.70
C LEU A 140 -12.10 16.25 11.36
N PRO A 141 -10.76 16.06 11.39
CA PRO A 141 -10.14 14.92 12.08
C PRO A 141 -10.34 14.93 13.61
N GLU A 142 -10.58 16.10 14.22
CA GLU A 142 -10.83 16.20 15.67
C GLU A 142 -12.26 15.80 16.03
N VAL A 143 -13.23 16.18 15.21
CA VAL A 143 -14.65 15.84 15.38
C VAL A 143 -14.92 14.37 15.08
N ILE A 144 -14.29 13.85 14.03
CA ILE A 144 -14.49 12.47 13.57
C ILE A 144 -13.28 11.64 13.99
N LYS A 145 -13.39 10.99 15.15
CA LYS A 145 -12.36 10.08 15.65
C LYS A 145 -12.28 8.82 14.79
N LEU A 146 -11.31 8.80 13.88
CA LEU A 146 -10.96 7.63 13.09
C LEU A 146 -9.78 6.89 13.70
N GLU A 147 -9.96 5.59 13.94
CA GLU A 147 -8.86 4.70 14.27
C GLU A 147 -8.21 4.21 12.99
N ILE A 148 -7.06 4.79 12.65
CA ILE A 148 -6.28 4.37 11.48
C ILE A 148 -5.32 3.25 11.89
N PRO A 149 -5.31 2.12 11.16
CA PRO A 149 -4.35 1.06 11.39
C PRO A 149 -2.91 1.57 11.19
N LYS A 150 -2.02 1.30 12.14
CA LYS A 150 -0.61 1.73 12.10
C LYS A 150 0.09 1.33 10.80
N LEU A 151 -0.23 0.15 10.29
CA LEU A 151 0.33 -0.38 9.05
C LEU A 151 0.07 0.53 7.84
N LEU A 152 -1.11 1.15 7.78
CA LEU A 152 -1.47 2.10 6.73
C LEU A 152 -0.71 3.43 6.87
N VAL A 153 -0.51 3.89 8.11
CA VAL A 153 0.30 5.08 8.40
C VAL A 153 1.76 4.84 8.03
N ASP A 154 2.32 3.69 8.40
CA ASP A 154 3.71 3.34 8.11
C ASP A 154 3.97 3.26 6.59
N GLU A 155 3.03 2.71 5.83
CA GLU A 155 3.12 2.66 4.37
C GLU A 155 3.14 4.07 3.75
N GLU A 156 2.21 4.94 4.15
CA GLU A 156 2.17 6.34 3.70
C GLU A 156 3.46 7.09 4.07
N VAL A 157 4.02 6.83 5.25
CA VAL A 157 5.30 7.41 5.67
C VAL A 157 6.45 6.93 4.78
N ASN A 158 6.50 5.64 4.45
CA ASN A 158 7.54 5.09 3.56
C ASN A 158 7.46 5.70 2.16
N GLU A 159 6.25 5.87 1.61
CA GLU A 159 6.03 6.55 0.33
C GLU A 159 6.52 8.00 0.36
N ARG A 160 6.15 8.77 1.39
CA ARG A 160 6.62 10.16 1.55
C ARG A 160 8.14 10.27 1.70
N LEU A 161 8.75 9.36 2.45
CA LEU A 161 10.20 9.31 2.59
C LEU A 161 10.86 8.99 1.25
N SER A 162 10.31 8.05 0.48
CA SER A 162 10.80 7.71 -0.86
C SER A 162 10.70 8.88 -1.83
N GLN A 163 9.59 9.64 -1.80
CA GLN A 163 9.42 10.86 -2.59
C GLN A 163 10.39 11.97 -2.18
N LEU A 164 10.64 12.12 -0.87
CA LEU A 164 11.64 13.06 -0.37
C LEU A 164 13.04 12.68 -0.86
N LEU A 165 13.41 11.40 -0.75
CA LEU A 165 14.68 10.87 -1.23
C LEU A 165 14.87 11.16 -2.72
N ALA A 166 13.89 10.82 -3.56
CA ALA A 166 13.96 11.08 -4.99
C ALA A 166 14.12 12.58 -5.31
N ARG A 167 13.48 13.47 -4.53
CA ARG A 167 13.64 14.92 -4.68
C ARG A 167 15.04 15.40 -4.29
N ILE A 168 15.58 14.89 -3.19
CA ILE A 168 16.92 15.20 -2.68
C ILE A 168 17.98 14.75 -3.69
N GLU A 169 17.86 13.52 -4.20
CA GLU A 169 18.76 12.96 -5.22
C GLU A 169 18.73 13.80 -6.51
N LYS A 170 17.55 14.23 -6.95
CA LYS A 170 17.41 15.11 -8.13
C LYS A 170 18.10 16.46 -7.95
N LEU A 171 18.21 16.95 -6.72
CA LEU A 171 18.93 18.18 -6.39
C LEU A 171 20.43 17.94 -6.16
N GLY A 172 20.92 16.71 -6.35
CA GLY A 172 22.32 16.34 -6.13
C GLY A 172 22.74 16.32 -4.66
N LEU A 173 21.77 16.25 -3.75
CA LEU A 173 22.01 16.23 -2.31
C LEU A 173 22.03 14.78 -1.79
N GLN A 174 22.68 14.57 -0.65
CA GLN A 174 22.61 13.32 0.11
C GLN A 174 21.63 13.49 1.28
N LEU A 175 20.87 12.43 1.61
CA LEU A 175 19.90 12.46 2.72
C LEU A 175 20.54 12.94 4.03
N GLU A 176 21.73 12.42 4.37
CA GLU A 176 22.44 12.83 5.59
C GLU A 176 22.78 14.32 5.60
N GLY A 177 23.19 14.88 4.46
CA GLY A 177 23.48 16.30 4.32
C GLY A 177 22.24 17.17 4.49
N TYR A 178 21.10 16.73 3.92
CA TYR A 178 19.81 17.40 4.11
C TYR A 178 19.33 17.35 5.56
N LEU A 179 19.41 16.18 6.19
CA LEU A 179 19.04 16.03 7.60
C LEU A 179 19.90 16.92 8.51
N ARG A 180 21.20 17.02 8.24
CA ARG A 180 22.10 17.91 8.96
C ARG A 180 21.76 19.39 8.78
N SER A 181 21.37 19.82 7.57
CA SER A 181 21.02 21.23 7.31
C SER A 181 19.71 21.64 7.96
N VAL A 182 18.74 20.71 8.07
CA VAL A 182 17.46 20.93 8.74
C VAL A 182 17.56 20.65 10.25
N GLY A 183 18.67 20.09 10.72
CA GLY A 183 18.89 19.76 12.14
C GLY A 183 18.02 18.60 12.64
N LYS A 184 17.64 17.67 11.75
CA LYS A 184 16.77 16.53 12.07
C LYS A 184 17.50 15.21 11.97
N THR A 185 17.02 14.20 12.68
CA THR A 185 17.44 12.80 12.52
C THR A 185 16.41 12.02 11.70
N VAL A 186 16.79 10.86 11.18
CA VAL A 186 15.87 9.96 10.47
C VAL A 186 14.66 9.60 11.34
N GLU A 187 14.90 9.35 12.63
CA GLU A 187 13.86 9.00 13.61
C GLU A 187 12.86 10.14 13.79
N THR A 188 13.33 11.36 14.08
CA THR A 188 12.47 12.54 14.25
C THR A 188 11.66 12.86 12.99
N LEU A 189 12.28 12.74 11.80
CA LEU A 189 11.58 12.93 10.53
C LEU A 189 10.47 11.89 10.35
N ARG A 190 10.74 10.62 10.68
CA ARG A 190 9.77 9.54 10.58
C ARG A 190 8.59 9.75 11.53
N GLU A 191 8.85 10.18 12.76
CA GLU A 191 7.79 10.51 13.75
C GLU A 191 6.92 11.68 13.31
N GLU A 192 7.53 12.75 12.79
CA GLU A 192 6.79 13.89 12.23
C GLU A 192 5.91 13.46 11.07
N TYR A 193 6.45 12.66 10.14
CA TYR A 193 5.69 12.12 9.03
C TYR A 193 4.60 11.17 9.51
N GLN A 194 4.82 10.35 10.53
CA GLN A 194 3.74 9.51 11.09
C GLN A 194 2.57 10.35 11.58
N LYS A 195 2.82 11.44 12.32
CA LYS A 195 1.75 12.34 12.78
C LYS A 195 1.03 13.01 11.61
N GLN A 196 1.79 13.60 10.69
CA GLN A 196 1.22 14.28 9.52
C GLN A 196 0.45 13.32 8.59
N SER A 197 0.97 12.11 8.37
CA SER A 197 0.33 11.08 7.55
C SER A 197 -0.95 10.58 8.18
N LYS A 198 -0.99 10.40 9.51
CA LYS A 198 -2.22 10.03 10.22
C LYS A 198 -3.31 11.09 10.02
N ASP A 199 -2.99 12.36 10.20
CA ASP A 199 -3.94 13.45 10.04
C ASP A 199 -4.39 13.58 8.57
N ALA A 200 -3.45 13.47 7.63
CA ALA A 200 -3.72 13.55 6.20
C ALA A 200 -4.61 12.40 5.70
N ILE A 201 -4.33 11.16 6.11
CA ILE A 201 -5.16 9.99 5.78
C ILE A 201 -6.55 10.15 6.40
N SER A 202 -6.65 10.59 7.66
CA SER A 202 -7.94 10.81 8.33
C SER A 202 -8.78 11.79 7.53
N LEU A 203 -8.19 12.95 7.20
CA LEU A 203 -8.84 13.98 6.41
C LEU A 203 -9.25 13.45 5.03
N GLU A 204 -8.37 12.74 4.33
CA GLU A 204 -8.67 12.17 3.03
C GLU A 204 -9.90 11.25 3.07
N LEU A 205 -9.94 10.33 4.04
CA LEU A 205 -11.05 9.40 4.18
C LEU A 205 -12.35 10.12 4.55
N ILE A 206 -12.28 11.10 5.46
CA ILE A 206 -13.43 11.93 5.84
C ILE A 206 -13.97 12.68 4.61
N LEU A 207 -13.11 13.35 3.87
CA LEU A 207 -13.53 14.15 2.71
C LEU A 207 -14.12 13.28 1.60
N ASN A 208 -13.57 12.09 1.38
CA ASN A 208 -14.14 11.14 0.44
C ASN A 208 -15.56 10.71 0.89
N GLU A 209 -15.75 10.42 2.17
CA GLU A 209 -17.07 10.03 2.68
C GLU A 209 -18.07 11.21 2.66
N VAL A 210 -17.63 12.42 3.01
CA VAL A 210 -18.45 13.63 2.89
C VAL A 210 -18.83 13.90 1.44
N ALA A 211 -17.91 13.73 0.49
CA ALA A 211 -18.20 13.89 -0.93
C ALA A 211 -19.27 12.90 -1.40
N ASN A 212 -19.23 11.66 -0.89
CA ASN A 212 -20.23 10.64 -1.17
C ASN A 212 -21.59 11.00 -0.53
N ASP A 213 -21.64 11.41 0.74
CA ASP A 213 -22.87 11.88 1.43
C ASP A 213 -23.53 13.05 0.69
N GLU A 214 -22.71 14.02 0.27
CA GLU A 214 -23.15 15.21 -0.44
C GLU A 214 -23.37 14.98 -1.94
N LYS A 215 -23.17 13.75 -2.44
CA LYS A 215 -23.27 13.36 -3.86
C LYS A 215 -22.55 14.35 -4.77
N VAL A 216 -21.31 14.67 -4.42
CA VAL A 216 -20.49 15.65 -5.14
C VAL A 216 -20.05 15.03 -6.46
N GLU A 217 -20.77 15.30 -7.53
CA GLU A 217 -20.35 14.93 -8.89
C GLU A 217 -19.37 15.97 -9.44
N VAL A 218 -18.27 15.48 -10.02
CA VAL A 218 -17.28 16.30 -10.74
C VAL A 218 -17.49 16.07 -12.22
N SER A 219 -17.79 17.15 -12.97
CA SER A 219 -17.92 17.08 -14.42
C SER A 219 -16.54 17.12 -15.10
N GLU A 220 -16.45 16.60 -16.33
CA GLU A 220 -15.20 16.63 -17.11
C GLU A 220 -14.69 18.06 -17.35
N THR A 221 -15.61 19.01 -17.51
CA THR A 221 -15.30 20.45 -17.65
C THR A 221 -14.61 21.04 -16.43
N GLU A 222 -15.01 20.64 -15.21
CA GLU A 222 -14.36 21.10 -13.97
C GLU A 222 -12.94 20.53 -13.82
N ILE A 223 -12.71 19.32 -14.32
CA ILE A 223 -11.37 18.70 -14.35
C ILE A 223 -10.48 19.46 -15.33
N GLU A 224 -10.99 19.78 -16.53
CA GLU A 224 -10.26 20.55 -17.54
C GLU A 224 -9.88 21.94 -17.04
N ASP A 225 -10.80 22.64 -16.39
CA ASP A 225 -10.54 23.99 -15.85
C ASP A 225 -9.56 23.95 -14.67
N PHE A 226 -9.59 22.90 -13.84
CA PHE A 226 -8.58 22.68 -12.82
C PHE A 226 -7.19 22.45 -13.43
N VAL A 227 -7.08 21.62 -14.47
CA VAL A 227 -5.81 21.37 -15.16
C VAL A 227 -5.24 22.64 -15.80
N LYS A 228 -6.08 23.47 -16.44
CA LYS A 228 -5.68 24.78 -16.99
C LYS A 228 -5.13 25.71 -15.90
N THR A 229 -5.81 25.77 -14.75
CA THR A 229 -5.41 26.62 -13.62
C THR A 229 -4.08 26.19 -13.00
N THR A 230 -3.78 24.89 -13.03
CA THR A 230 -2.55 24.32 -12.45
C THR A 230 -1.37 24.30 -13.43
N GLY A 231 -1.54 24.83 -14.65
CA GLY A 231 -0.47 24.98 -15.64
C GLY A 231 0.04 23.66 -16.25
N SER A 232 -0.73 22.58 -16.14
CA SER A 232 -0.35 21.26 -16.69
C SER A 232 -0.91 21.05 -18.10
N GLU A 233 -0.16 20.38 -18.97
CA GLU A 233 -0.61 20.06 -20.33
C GLU A 233 -1.69 18.96 -20.31
N ILE A 234 -2.94 19.32 -20.64
CA ILE A 234 -4.10 18.40 -20.75
C ILE A 234 -3.81 17.23 -21.71
N SER A 235 -3.01 17.47 -22.75
CA SER A 235 -2.73 16.53 -23.84
C SER A 235 -1.89 15.30 -23.46
N LYS A 236 -1.31 15.24 -22.26
CA LYS A 236 -0.51 14.11 -21.76
C LYS A 236 -1.19 13.32 -20.64
N ILE A 237 -2.43 13.64 -20.32
CA ILE A 237 -3.16 13.04 -19.19
C ILE A 237 -3.71 11.68 -19.62
N ASN A 238 -3.21 10.60 -19.01
CA ASN A 238 -3.78 9.26 -19.18
C ASN A 238 -5.03 9.04 -18.29
N ASP A 239 -5.77 7.95 -18.53
CA ASP A 239 -7.02 7.67 -17.80
C ASP A 239 -6.83 7.57 -16.28
N ASP A 240 -5.67 7.10 -15.82
CA ASP A 240 -5.35 7.00 -14.40
C ASP A 240 -5.09 8.38 -13.78
N GLN A 241 -4.40 9.27 -14.50
CA GLN A 241 -4.19 10.66 -14.10
C GLN A 241 -5.52 11.43 -14.09
N LYS A 242 -6.43 11.17 -15.03
CA LYS A 242 -7.78 11.77 -15.04
C LYS A 242 -8.57 11.36 -13.80
N LYS A 243 -8.54 10.08 -13.40
CA LYS A 243 -9.17 9.60 -12.15
C LYS A 243 -8.55 10.22 -10.91
N MET A 244 -7.22 10.38 -10.87
CA MET A 244 -6.53 11.04 -9.75
C MET A 244 -6.97 12.50 -9.62
N LEU A 245 -7.00 13.25 -10.72
CA LEU A 245 -7.46 14.63 -10.76
C LEU A 245 -8.94 14.75 -10.36
N GLN A 246 -9.79 13.83 -10.82
CA GLN A 246 -11.18 13.79 -10.42
C GLN A 246 -11.35 13.68 -8.90
N ARG A 247 -10.58 12.80 -8.23
CA ARG A 247 -10.60 12.69 -6.76
C ARG A 247 -10.17 13.99 -6.08
N VAL A 248 -9.13 14.64 -6.60
CA VAL A 248 -8.63 15.93 -6.05
C VAL A 248 -9.69 17.02 -6.17
N VAL A 249 -10.30 17.17 -7.33
CA VAL A 249 -11.36 18.16 -7.58
C VAL A 249 -12.60 17.85 -6.73
N MET A 250 -12.96 16.56 -6.59
CA MET A 250 -14.10 16.12 -5.78
C MET A 250 -13.92 16.50 -4.30
N ARG A 251 -12.74 16.25 -3.73
CA ARG A 251 -12.42 16.62 -2.34
C ARG A 251 -12.47 18.13 -2.13
N ARG A 252 -11.92 18.91 -3.06
CA ARG A 252 -11.97 20.38 -3.01
C ARG A 252 -13.41 20.89 -3.07
N LYS A 253 -14.23 20.33 -3.96
CA LYS A 253 -15.65 20.70 -4.10
C LYS A 253 -16.47 20.31 -2.86
N ALA A 254 -16.16 19.19 -2.22
CA ALA A 254 -16.76 18.80 -0.95
C ALA A 254 -16.44 19.82 0.16
N LEU A 255 -15.19 20.27 0.25
CA LEU A 255 -14.79 21.34 1.17
C LEU A 255 -15.53 22.66 0.88
N GLU A 256 -15.59 23.09 -0.38
CA GLU A 256 -16.31 24.32 -0.77
C GLU A 256 -17.83 24.24 -0.52
N LYS A 257 -18.42 23.05 -0.64
CA LYS A 257 -19.85 22.84 -0.34
C LYS A 257 -20.12 22.86 1.16
N LEU A 258 -19.18 22.39 1.97
CA LEU A 258 -19.26 22.49 3.43
C LEU A 258 -19.11 23.95 3.90
N THR A 259 -18.15 24.71 3.38
CA THR A 259 -17.98 26.14 3.75
C THR A 259 -19.17 27.01 3.36
N LYS A 260 -19.91 26.67 2.29
CA LYS A 260 -21.12 27.41 1.88
C LYS A 260 -22.38 27.08 2.71
N LYS A 261 -22.35 26.02 3.52
CA LYS A 261 -23.50 25.54 4.30
C LYS A 261 -23.38 25.82 5.82
N VAL A 262 -22.19 26.16 6.30
CA VAL A 262 -21.91 26.61 7.68
C VAL A 262 -22.02 28.14 7.74
#